data_AF-A0AAD2CVQ7-F1
#
_entry.id   AF-A0AAD2CVQ7-F1
#
_cell.length_a   1.000
_cell.length_b   1.000
_cell.length_c   1.000
_cell.angle_alpha   90.00
_cell.angle_beta   90.00
_cell.angle_gamma   90.00
#
_symmetry.space_group_name_H-M   'P 1'
#
loop_
_entity.id
_entity.type
_entity.pdbx_description
1 polymer ?
#
loop_
_entity_poly.entity_id
_entity_poly.type
_entity_poly.pdbx_seq_one_letter_code
_entity_poly.pdbx_strand_id
1 'polypeptide(L)'
;MGTQRSDKTSGDGDSSWRDTLYVWDGIMVEVGWDLVKNKEETQKSDEIPLNWKGAWVPCENCADAKKAEAPKRVGGALDVESAHHFEVSGSAKPIVKDTKKVADAEDENKTSDDEENCSTAIPHQATFTGGDGWDMGEGSDTKKYKDEVHELLLSNIKWMGNMRDQRDNLVFAKGTNEFGPFISAGWMRPGCRLTLARRYLDESDARVKWTLDDLKNNVISGIFDKDSGDVCTPPWKCDALHSDVQQPGKRKKVD
;
A
#
# COMPACT_ATOMS: atom_id res chain seq x y z
N MET A 1 -6.47 -1.61 -59.56
CA MET A 1 -5.42 -2.31 -58.79
C MET A 1 -4.33 -1.31 -58.47
N GLY A 2 -4.09 -1.05 -57.19
CA GLY A 2 -3.15 -0.03 -56.71
C GLY A 2 -3.30 0.12 -55.21
N THR A 3 -2.54 -0.71 -54.50
CA THR A 3 -2.66 -1.02 -53.07
C THR A 3 -2.14 0.11 -52.18
N GLN A 4 -2.82 0.25 -51.03
CA GLN A 4 -2.56 0.99 -49.79
C GLN A 4 -1.17 1.64 -49.56
N ARG A 5 -1.21 2.87 -49.03
CA ARG A 5 -0.47 3.22 -47.81
C ARG A 5 -1.46 3.80 -46.81
N SER A 6 -1.84 2.98 -45.85
CA SER A 6 -2.51 3.41 -44.63
C SER A 6 -1.49 4.12 -43.76
N ASP A 7 -1.66 5.42 -43.55
CA ASP A 7 -1.02 6.12 -42.45
C ASP A 7 -1.47 5.45 -41.15
N LYS A 8 -0.52 4.81 -40.47
CA LYS A 8 -0.67 4.43 -39.07
C LYS A 8 -0.65 5.72 -38.26
N THR A 9 -1.82 6.27 -38.00
CA THR A 9 -2.03 7.10 -36.82
C THR A 9 -1.79 6.22 -35.60
N SER A 10 -0.64 6.40 -34.97
CA SER A 10 -0.37 5.95 -33.61
C SER A 10 -1.42 6.58 -32.69
N GLY A 11 -2.36 5.77 -32.23
CA GLY A 11 -3.36 6.17 -31.25
C GLY A 11 -2.72 6.31 -29.88
N ASP A 12 -2.26 7.52 -29.55
CA ASP A 12 -1.90 7.97 -28.18
C ASP A 12 -3.18 8.20 -27.35
N GLY A 13 -4.04 7.18 -27.24
CA GLY A 13 -5.39 7.33 -26.70
C GLY A 13 -5.70 6.58 -25.41
N ASP A 14 -4.82 5.71 -24.89
CA ASP A 14 -5.27 4.65 -23.98
C ASP A 14 -4.50 4.58 -22.63
N SER A 15 -3.83 5.66 -22.22
CA SER A 15 -2.95 5.67 -21.04
C SER A 15 -3.43 6.51 -19.85
N SER A 16 -4.59 7.17 -19.95
CA SER A 16 -5.03 8.18 -18.96
C SER A 16 -5.21 7.61 -17.55
N TRP A 17 -5.71 6.39 -17.43
CA TRP A 17 -5.91 5.73 -16.13
C TRP A 17 -4.58 5.29 -15.49
N ARG A 18 -3.55 5.00 -16.29
CA ARG A 18 -2.21 4.64 -15.79
C ARG A 18 -1.43 5.84 -15.30
N ASP A 19 -1.65 6.98 -15.95
CA ASP A 19 -1.14 8.27 -15.48
C ASP A 19 -1.88 8.77 -14.24
N THR A 20 -2.98 8.14 -13.85
CA THR A 20 -3.71 8.48 -12.63
C THR A 20 -3.10 7.81 -11.40
N LEU A 21 -2.85 8.61 -10.36
CA LEU A 21 -2.46 8.12 -9.04
C LEU A 21 -3.70 8.14 -8.14
N TYR A 22 -4.05 7.01 -7.53
CA TYR A 22 -5.25 6.90 -6.71
C TYR A 22 -4.86 6.98 -5.25
N VAL A 23 -5.27 8.02 -4.52
CA VAL A 23 -4.91 8.18 -3.11
C VAL A 23 -6.05 7.71 -2.22
N TRP A 24 -5.77 6.68 -1.43
CA TRP A 24 -6.66 6.05 -0.46
C TRP A 24 -6.36 6.59 0.93
N ASP A 25 -7.35 7.14 1.61
CA ASP A 25 -7.23 7.64 2.99
C ASP A 25 -8.34 7.03 3.85
N GLY A 26 -7.97 6.34 4.92
CA GLY A 26 -8.94 5.65 5.75
C GLY A 26 -8.38 5.22 7.11
N ILE A 27 -9.26 4.76 7.99
CA ILE A 27 -8.90 4.30 9.33
C ILE A 27 -8.84 2.79 9.34
N MET A 28 -7.69 2.25 9.75
CA MET A 28 -7.51 0.82 9.98
C MET A 28 -7.78 0.51 11.45
N VAL A 29 -8.63 -0.47 11.70
CA VAL A 29 -8.98 -0.92 13.05
C VAL A 29 -8.78 -2.43 13.16
N GLU A 30 -8.34 -2.84 14.35
CA GLU A 30 -8.38 -4.24 14.78
C GLU A 30 -9.85 -4.62 15.06
N VAL A 31 -10.30 -5.74 14.51
CA VAL A 31 -11.66 -6.24 14.74
C VAL A 31 -11.62 -7.21 15.91
N GLY A 32 -12.36 -6.94 16.98
CA GLY A 32 -12.43 -7.88 18.10
C GLY A 32 -12.85 -9.28 17.63
N TRP A 33 -12.11 -10.30 18.06
CA TRP A 33 -12.33 -11.70 17.64
C TRP A 33 -13.76 -12.20 17.86
N ASP A 34 -14.46 -11.69 18.87
CA ASP A 34 -15.84 -12.06 19.17
C ASP A 34 -16.83 -11.68 18.06
N LEU A 35 -16.48 -10.71 17.20
CA LEU A 35 -17.27 -10.34 16.02
C LEU A 35 -16.97 -11.23 14.80
N VAL A 36 -15.86 -11.97 14.82
CA VAL A 36 -15.38 -12.81 13.71
C VAL A 36 -15.88 -14.27 13.83
N LYS A 37 -16.25 -14.72 15.03
CA LYS A 37 -16.67 -16.11 15.36
C LYS A 37 -17.93 -16.64 14.64
N ASN A 38 -18.64 -15.82 13.86
CA ASN A 38 -19.84 -16.26 13.13
C ASN A 38 -19.57 -16.96 11.79
N LYS A 39 -18.30 -17.25 11.45
CA LYS A 39 -17.95 -18.07 10.28
C LYS A 39 -17.05 -19.23 10.73
N GLU A 40 -17.41 -20.43 10.31
CA GLU A 40 -16.92 -21.76 10.75
C GLU A 40 -15.45 -22.08 10.42
N GLU A 41 -14.51 -21.13 10.56
CA GLU A 41 -13.09 -21.38 10.29
C GLU A 41 -12.26 -21.48 11.55
N THR A 42 -11.60 -22.63 11.69
CA THR A 42 -10.65 -22.99 12.73
C THR A 42 -9.50 -21.98 12.77
N GLN A 43 -9.41 -21.30 13.91
CA GLN A 43 -8.48 -20.22 14.27
C GLN A 43 -7.01 -20.59 14.00
N LYS A 44 -6.29 -19.78 13.20
CA LYS A 44 -4.82 -19.68 13.29
C LYS A 44 -4.50 -18.61 14.33
N SER A 45 -3.82 -19.00 15.39
CA SER A 45 -3.61 -18.23 16.62
C SER A 45 -2.89 -16.88 16.44
N ASP A 46 -2.19 -16.66 15.32
CA ASP A 46 -1.22 -15.57 15.22
C ASP A 46 -1.65 -14.43 14.27
N GLU A 47 -2.86 -14.52 13.69
CA GLU A 47 -3.35 -13.53 12.72
C GLU A 47 -4.20 -12.45 13.38
N ILE A 48 -3.89 -11.17 13.21
CA ILE A 48 -4.71 -10.08 13.73
C ILE A 48 -5.77 -9.70 12.69
N PRO A 49 -7.08 -9.87 12.95
CA PRO A 49 -8.13 -9.45 12.01
C PRO A 49 -8.22 -7.92 11.92
N LEU A 50 -8.28 -7.40 10.70
CA LEU A 50 -8.27 -5.98 10.39
C LEU A 50 -9.46 -5.57 9.52
N ASN A 51 -9.96 -4.35 9.74
CA ASN A 51 -10.85 -3.65 8.83
C ASN A 51 -10.26 -2.28 8.50
N TRP A 52 -10.25 -1.92 7.22
CA TRP A 52 -9.79 -0.62 6.74
C TRP A 52 -10.88 0.01 5.88
N LYS A 53 -11.34 1.18 6.31
CA LYS A 53 -12.42 1.91 5.64
C LYS A 53 -12.11 3.38 5.48
N GLY A 54 -12.63 3.99 4.43
CA GLY A 54 -12.45 5.40 4.16
C GLY A 54 -12.86 5.76 2.74
N ALA A 55 -12.11 6.69 2.15
CA ALA A 55 -12.37 7.21 0.82
C ALA A 55 -11.11 7.27 -0.03
N TRP A 56 -11.27 7.25 -1.35
CA TRP A 56 -10.17 7.41 -2.29
C TRP A 56 -10.43 8.53 -3.28
N VAL A 57 -9.36 9.17 -3.77
CA VAL A 57 -9.41 10.31 -4.70
C VAL A 57 -8.46 10.06 -5.87
N PRO A 58 -8.89 10.20 -7.13
CA PRO A 58 -7.99 10.15 -8.27
C PRO A 58 -7.21 11.47 -8.39
N CYS A 59 -5.89 11.38 -8.49
CA CYS A 59 -5.03 12.45 -8.99
C CYS A 59 -4.80 12.22 -10.48
N GLU A 60 -5.72 12.72 -11.29
CA GLU A 60 -5.71 12.55 -12.75
C GLU A 60 -4.49 13.25 -13.39
N ASN A 61 -4.06 12.74 -14.55
CA ASN A 61 -2.93 13.29 -15.32
C ASN A 61 -1.64 13.44 -14.49
N CYS A 62 -1.45 12.56 -13.52
CA CYS A 62 -0.35 12.59 -12.57
C CYS A 62 0.72 11.54 -12.91
N ALA A 63 1.17 11.52 -14.17
CA ALA A 63 2.25 10.65 -14.64
C ALA A 63 3.51 10.78 -13.77
N ASP A 64 3.88 12.03 -13.48
CA ASP A 64 4.89 12.40 -12.49
C ASP A 64 4.24 12.49 -11.10
N ALA A 65 4.48 11.49 -10.26
CA ALA A 65 3.88 11.41 -8.93
C ALA A 65 4.31 12.54 -7.99
N LYS A 66 5.40 13.26 -8.30
CA LYS A 66 5.82 14.46 -7.54
C LYS A 66 4.78 15.59 -7.61
N LYS A 67 3.99 15.61 -8.68
CA LYS A 67 2.92 16.59 -8.91
C LYS A 67 1.61 16.25 -8.19
N ALA A 68 1.48 15.05 -7.63
CA ALA A 68 0.30 14.66 -6.88
C ALA A 68 0.10 15.58 -5.67
N GLU A 69 -1.09 16.17 -5.55
CA GLU A 69 -1.47 16.85 -4.31
C GLU A 69 -1.77 15.82 -3.22
N ALA A 70 -1.51 16.20 -1.97
CA ALA A 70 -2.00 15.41 -0.85
C ALA A 70 -3.52 15.63 -0.72
N PRO A 71 -4.31 14.58 -0.41
CA PRO A 71 -5.75 14.74 -0.17
C PRO A 71 -6.00 15.78 0.92
N LYS A 72 -6.87 16.74 0.62
CA LYS A 72 -7.27 17.77 1.58
C LYS A 72 -8.42 17.25 2.43
N ARG A 73 -8.33 17.50 3.73
CA ARG A 73 -9.44 17.28 4.67
C ARG A 73 -10.04 18.62 5.03
N VAL A 74 -11.35 18.75 4.90
CA VAL A 74 -12.08 19.89 5.45
C VAL A 74 -12.10 19.74 6.97
N GLY A 75 -11.84 20.82 7.70
CA GLY A 75 -11.66 20.78 9.16
C GLY A 75 -12.83 20.09 9.86
N GLY A 76 -12.55 18.97 10.55
CA GLY A 76 -13.53 18.19 11.30
C GLY A 76 -14.14 16.99 10.55
N ALA A 77 -13.94 16.88 9.23
CA ALA A 77 -14.37 15.69 8.49
C ALA A 77 -13.56 14.46 8.90
N LEU A 78 -14.24 13.32 9.07
CA LEU A 78 -13.57 12.06 9.34
C LEU A 78 -12.71 11.70 8.13
N ASP A 79 -13.30 11.60 6.94
CA ASP A 79 -12.63 11.14 5.73
C ASP A 79 -12.29 12.30 4.79
N VAL A 80 -11.50 11.99 3.76
CA VAL A 80 -11.25 12.92 2.65
C VAL A 80 -12.55 13.15 1.88
N GLU A 81 -12.76 14.36 1.38
CA GLU A 81 -13.95 14.68 0.59
C GLU A 81 -13.88 13.95 -0.76
N SER A 82 -14.70 12.90 -0.93
CA SER A 82 -14.78 12.10 -2.14
C SER A 82 -16.15 11.47 -2.28
N ALA A 83 -16.57 11.24 -3.53
CA ALA A 83 -17.72 10.40 -3.83
C ALA A 83 -17.39 8.90 -3.68
N HIS A 84 -16.12 8.53 -3.70
CA HIS A 84 -15.69 7.13 -3.75
C HIS A 84 -15.21 6.65 -2.38
N HIS A 85 -15.89 5.61 -1.88
CA HIS A 85 -15.62 5.03 -0.57
C HIS A 85 -15.13 3.59 -0.71
N PHE A 86 -14.54 3.09 0.36
CA PHE A 86 -14.12 1.71 0.45
C PHE A 86 -14.27 1.16 1.87
N GLU A 87 -14.48 -0.14 1.95
CA GLU A 87 -14.42 -0.92 3.18
C GLU A 87 -13.88 -2.31 2.84
N VAL A 88 -12.65 -2.56 3.27
CA VAL A 88 -11.92 -3.81 3.00
C VAL A 88 -11.50 -4.44 4.32
N SER A 89 -11.57 -5.76 4.37
CA SER A 89 -11.17 -6.53 5.54
C SER A 89 -10.11 -7.57 5.20
N GLY A 90 -9.41 -8.02 6.23
CA GLY A 90 -8.49 -9.14 6.13
C GLY A 90 -7.74 -9.36 7.43
N SER A 91 -6.48 -9.77 7.35
CA SER A 91 -5.70 -10.12 8.54
C SER A 91 -4.24 -9.73 8.41
N ALA A 92 -3.53 -9.64 9.53
CA ALA A 92 -2.11 -9.35 9.57
C ALA A 92 -1.34 -10.41 10.34
N LYS A 93 -0.18 -10.79 9.81
CA LYS A 93 0.75 -11.74 10.42
C LYS A 93 2.04 -11.03 10.82
N PRO A 94 2.57 -11.31 12.01
CA PRO A 94 3.94 -10.95 12.36
C PRO A 94 4.94 -11.41 11.30
N ILE A 95 5.84 -10.51 10.91
CA ILE A 95 7.05 -10.89 10.17
C ILE A 95 8.10 -11.22 11.21
N VAL A 96 8.08 -12.46 11.71
CA VAL A 96 9.14 -12.96 12.58
C VAL A 96 10.37 -13.15 11.69
N LYS A 97 11.31 -12.21 11.75
CA LYS A 97 12.65 -12.47 11.23
C LYS A 97 13.23 -13.57 12.11
N ASP A 98 13.64 -14.68 11.51
CA ASP A 98 14.46 -15.70 12.17
C ASP A 98 15.74 -15.02 12.69
N THR A 99 15.67 -14.38 13.86
CA THR A 99 16.85 -14.08 14.65
C THR A 99 17.41 -15.42 15.04
N LYS A 100 18.38 -15.88 14.25
CA LYS A 100 19.26 -17.00 14.60
C LYS A 100 19.56 -16.93 16.08
N LYS A 101 19.24 -18.04 16.77
CA LYS A 101 19.79 -18.43 18.06
C LYS A 101 21.22 -17.92 18.18
N VAL A 102 21.44 -16.91 19.02
CA VAL A 102 22.70 -16.77 19.73
C VAL A 102 22.36 -17.14 21.16
N ALA A 103 23.01 -18.22 21.58
CA ALA A 103 22.78 -18.93 22.80
C ALA A 103 23.30 -18.15 24.03
N ASP A 104 22.98 -18.74 25.18
CA ASP A 104 23.65 -18.62 26.48
C ASP A 104 23.10 -17.54 27.44
N ALA A 105 22.07 -17.93 28.21
CA ALA A 105 22.20 -18.07 29.67
C ALA A 105 20.88 -18.58 30.26
N GLU A 106 21.02 -19.59 31.11
CA GLU A 106 20.01 -20.31 31.87
C GLU A 106 19.15 -19.37 32.72
N ASP A 107 17.83 -19.47 32.61
CA ASP A 107 16.91 -19.17 33.71
C ASP A 107 15.68 -20.07 33.58
N GLU A 108 15.81 -21.28 34.12
CA GLU A 108 14.71 -22.25 34.25
C GLU A 108 13.74 -21.81 35.36
N ASN A 109 13.05 -20.68 35.17
CA ASN A 109 11.83 -20.41 35.94
C ASN A 109 10.95 -19.32 35.32
N LYS A 110 10.26 -19.64 34.22
CA LYS A 110 9.04 -18.91 33.84
C LYS A 110 7.89 -19.87 33.62
N THR A 111 6.99 -19.86 34.60
CA THR A 111 5.65 -20.43 34.53
C THR A 111 4.94 -19.93 33.27
N SER A 112 4.59 -20.90 32.43
CA SER A 112 3.82 -20.74 31.21
C SER A 112 2.36 -20.43 31.56
N ASP A 113 2.02 -19.15 31.68
CA ASP A 113 0.64 -18.65 31.68
C ASP A 113 0.57 -17.21 31.11
N ASP A 114 1.55 -16.82 30.29
CA ASP A 114 1.46 -15.59 29.50
C ASP A 114 0.85 -15.94 28.14
N GLU A 115 -0.43 -15.58 27.96
CA GLU A 115 -1.11 -15.52 26.67
C GLU A 115 -0.16 -14.95 25.61
N GLU A 116 -0.01 -15.65 24.48
CA GLU A 116 0.70 -15.18 23.28
C GLU A 116 0.07 -13.86 22.80
N ASN A 117 0.47 -12.77 23.43
CA ASN A 117 0.06 -11.43 23.06
C ASN A 117 0.85 -11.06 21.81
N CYS A 118 0.26 -11.32 20.65
CA CYS A 118 0.79 -10.93 19.35
C CYS A 118 1.11 -9.42 19.38
N SER A 119 2.39 -9.08 19.53
CA SER A 119 2.82 -7.71 19.77
C SER A 119 2.52 -6.86 18.54
N THR A 120 1.58 -5.92 18.64
CA THR A 120 1.25 -4.96 17.58
C THR A 120 2.40 -4.00 17.20
N ALA A 121 3.52 -4.05 17.93
CA ALA A 121 4.69 -3.18 17.79
C ALA A 121 5.86 -3.82 17.02
N ILE A 122 5.61 -4.88 16.25
CA ILE A 122 6.57 -5.49 15.33
C ILE A 122 6.08 -5.34 13.89
N PRO A 123 6.96 -5.52 12.88
CA PRO A 123 6.52 -5.53 11.49
C PRO A 123 5.53 -6.65 11.20
N HIS A 124 4.49 -6.34 10.44
CA HIS A 124 3.47 -7.29 9.99
C HIS A 124 3.31 -7.24 8.47
N GLN A 125 2.96 -8.39 7.89
CA GLN A 125 2.40 -8.47 6.56
C GLN A 125 0.89 -8.63 6.68
N ALA A 126 0.13 -7.67 6.16
CA ALA A 126 -1.32 -7.70 6.14
C ALA A 126 -1.85 -8.06 4.75
N THR A 127 -3.02 -8.69 4.71
CA THR A 127 -3.78 -8.96 3.48
C THR A 127 -5.16 -8.30 3.57
N PHE A 128 -5.63 -7.70 2.49
CA PHE A 128 -6.95 -7.03 2.41
C PHE A 128 -7.72 -7.43 1.16
N THR A 129 -8.24 -8.66 1.15
CA THR A 129 -9.03 -9.22 0.04
C THR A 129 -10.50 -9.47 0.40
N GLY A 130 -10.86 -9.27 1.67
CA GLY A 130 -12.22 -9.36 2.18
C GLY A 130 -12.96 -8.02 2.17
N GLY A 131 -14.18 -8.03 2.70
CA GLY A 131 -15.02 -6.84 2.83
C GLY A 131 -15.84 -6.55 1.57
N ASP A 132 -16.38 -5.33 1.50
CA ASP A 132 -17.24 -4.88 0.41
C ASP A 132 -16.43 -4.40 -0.80
N GLY A 133 -15.18 -4.01 -0.60
CA GLY A 133 -14.31 -3.49 -1.65
C GLY A 133 -14.38 -1.97 -1.75
N TRP A 134 -14.29 -1.43 -2.96
CA TRP A 134 -14.36 0.01 -3.21
C TRP A 134 -15.35 0.37 -4.30
N ASP A 135 -15.87 1.57 -4.20
CA ASP A 135 -16.79 2.16 -5.16
C ASP A 135 -16.03 2.79 -6.32
N MET A 136 -16.53 2.63 -7.53
CA MET A 136 -16.07 3.35 -8.72
C MET A 136 -17.27 3.71 -9.61
N GLY A 137 -17.20 4.88 -10.25
CA GLY A 137 -18.34 5.51 -10.94
C GLY A 137 -19.03 6.56 -10.06
N GLU A 138 -20.05 7.21 -10.62
CA GLU A 138 -20.81 8.27 -9.94
C GLU A 138 -22.32 7.99 -10.01
N GLY A 139 -23.05 8.41 -8.97
CA GLY A 139 -24.51 8.33 -8.92
C GLY A 139 -25.03 6.90 -9.05
N SER A 140 -25.97 6.69 -9.97
CA SER A 140 -26.63 5.38 -10.20
C SER A 140 -25.73 4.33 -10.83
N ASP A 141 -24.59 4.73 -11.40
CA ASP A 141 -23.67 3.82 -12.11
C ASP A 141 -22.52 3.33 -11.20
N THR A 142 -22.58 3.66 -9.91
CA THR A 142 -21.60 3.23 -8.91
C THR A 142 -21.57 1.70 -8.82
N LYS A 143 -20.39 1.11 -9.05
CA LYS A 143 -20.14 -0.33 -8.93
C LYS A 143 -19.08 -0.58 -7.87
N LYS A 144 -19.19 -1.74 -7.20
CA LYS A 144 -18.19 -2.22 -6.25
C LYS A 144 -17.18 -3.14 -6.92
N TYR A 145 -15.92 -2.95 -6.54
CA TYR A 145 -14.75 -3.64 -7.05
C TYR A 145 -13.95 -4.23 -5.89
N LYS A 146 -13.21 -5.31 -6.12
CA LYS A 146 -12.41 -5.99 -5.09
C LYS A 146 -11.01 -6.34 -5.58
N ASP A 147 -10.07 -6.34 -4.64
CA ASP A 147 -8.69 -6.73 -4.90
C ASP A 147 -8.63 -8.26 -4.79
N GLU A 148 -8.06 -8.91 -5.80
CA GLU A 148 -7.81 -10.35 -5.78
C GLU A 148 -6.61 -10.65 -4.88
N VAL A 149 -5.61 -9.78 -4.93
CA VAL A 149 -4.44 -9.78 -4.06
C VAL A 149 -4.22 -8.37 -3.55
N HIS A 150 -4.01 -8.21 -2.25
CA HIS A 150 -3.66 -6.92 -1.66
C HIS A 150 -2.83 -7.17 -0.40
N GLU A 151 -1.51 -7.08 -0.55
CA GLU A 151 -0.56 -7.30 0.52
C GLU A 151 0.02 -5.96 0.98
N LEU A 152 0.08 -5.74 2.29
CA LEU A 152 0.65 -4.55 2.90
C LEU A 152 1.80 -4.95 3.82
N LEU A 153 2.88 -4.17 3.77
CA LEU A 153 3.94 -4.19 4.77
C LEU A 153 3.69 -3.05 5.76
N LEU A 154 3.36 -3.43 7.00
CA LEU A 154 3.12 -2.52 8.12
C LEU A 154 4.29 -2.62 9.09
N SER A 155 4.96 -1.52 9.42
CA SER A 155 6.00 -1.54 10.46
C SER A 155 5.42 -1.83 11.85
N ASN A 156 4.18 -1.42 12.08
CA ASN A 156 3.38 -1.66 13.28
C ASN A 156 1.89 -1.72 12.89
N ILE A 157 1.05 -2.41 13.65
CA ILE A 157 -0.41 -2.40 13.43
C ILE A 157 -1.03 -1.11 13.96
N LYS A 158 -0.49 -0.60 15.07
CA LYS A 158 -0.96 0.63 15.72
C LYS A 158 0.06 1.74 15.53
N TRP A 159 -0.42 2.97 15.41
CA TRP A 159 0.46 4.12 15.37
C TRP A 159 1.14 4.31 16.72
N MET A 160 2.47 4.21 16.76
CA MET A 160 3.26 4.19 18.00
C MET A 160 3.79 5.56 18.43
N GLY A 161 3.45 6.63 17.73
CA GLY A 161 3.90 7.97 18.13
C GLY A 161 5.36 8.29 17.85
N ASN A 162 6.07 7.44 17.10
CA ASN A 162 7.45 7.71 16.75
C ASN A 162 7.51 8.82 15.69
N MET A 163 7.68 10.07 16.15
CA MET A 163 7.90 11.22 15.29
C MET A 163 9.38 11.40 14.91
N ARG A 164 10.30 10.75 15.63
CA ARG A 164 11.74 10.87 15.40
C ARG A 164 12.19 10.04 14.21
N ASP A 165 11.67 8.82 14.11
CA ASP A 165 11.90 7.97 12.95
C ASP A 165 10.60 7.78 12.17
N GLN A 166 10.43 8.59 11.12
CA GLN A 166 9.24 8.49 10.29
C GLN A 166 9.20 7.17 9.51
N ARG A 167 10.30 6.41 9.39
CA ARG A 167 10.32 5.09 8.72
C ARG A 167 9.31 4.12 9.31
N ASP A 168 9.10 4.19 10.62
CA ASP A 168 8.18 3.32 11.34
C ASP A 168 6.71 3.61 11.00
N ASN A 169 6.45 4.73 10.34
CA ASN A 169 5.13 5.13 9.89
C ASN A 169 4.92 4.85 8.39
N LEU A 170 5.91 4.35 7.66
CA LEU A 170 5.75 4.04 6.25
C LEU A 170 4.93 2.77 6.05
N VAL A 171 4.07 2.78 5.05
CA VAL A 171 3.28 1.63 4.61
C VAL A 171 3.50 1.43 3.12
N PHE A 172 3.72 0.18 2.74
CA PHE A 172 3.92 -0.24 1.37
C PHE A 172 2.90 -1.30 1.03
N ALA A 173 2.36 -1.28 -0.18
CA ALA A 173 1.42 -2.29 -0.63
C ALA A 173 1.70 -2.73 -2.05
N LYS A 174 1.30 -3.95 -2.38
CA LYS A 174 1.20 -4.43 -3.76
C LYS A 174 0.00 -5.34 -3.89
N GLY A 175 -0.49 -5.48 -5.12
CA GLY A 175 -1.65 -6.31 -5.36
C GLY A 175 -2.04 -6.39 -6.82
N THR A 176 -3.18 -7.03 -7.06
CA THR A 176 -3.78 -7.20 -8.39
C THR A 176 -5.30 -7.21 -8.24
N ASN A 177 -5.98 -6.65 -9.23
CA ASN A 177 -7.42 -6.75 -9.43
C ASN A 177 -7.74 -6.80 -10.92
N GLU A 178 -9.01 -6.66 -11.30
CA GLU A 178 -9.44 -6.71 -12.69
C GLU A 178 -8.84 -5.63 -13.60
N PHE A 179 -8.32 -4.53 -13.04
CA PHE A 179 -7.62 -3.48 -13.79
C PHE A 179 -6.13 -3.77 -13.98
N GLY A 180 -5.59 -4.79 -13.31
CA GLY A 180 -4.21 -5.22 -13.41
C GLY A 180 -3.41 -5.09 -12.11
N PRO A 181 -2.08 -5.32 -12.18
CA PRO A 181 -1.20 -5.23 -11.02
C PRO A 181 -1.02 -3.78 -10.56
N PHE A 182 -0.82 -3.59 -9.26
CA PHE A 182 -0.57 -2.28 -8.66
C PHE A 182 0.49 -2.33 -7.55
N ILE A 183 1.07 -1.17 -7.30
CA ILE A 183 1.90 -0.89 -6.12
C ILE A 183 1.36 0.35 -5.41
N SER A 184 1.57 0.43 -4.10
CA SER A 184 1.19 1.60 -3.31
C SER A 184 2.25 1.94 -2.27
N ALA A 185 2.38 3.23 -1.95
CA ALA A 185 3.22 3.70 -0.87
C ALA A 185 2.57 4.87 -0.15
N GLY A 186 2.82 4.97 1.15
CA GLY A 186 2.27 6.03 1.96
C GLY A 186 2.57 5.92 3.44
N TRP A 187 1.65 6.41 4.27
CA TRP A 187 1.88 6.60 5.70
C TRP A 187 0.76 6.04 6.56
N MET A 188 1.15 5.57 7.75
CA MET A 188 0.31 5.50 8.93
C MET A 188 0.45 6.80 9.75
N ARG A 189 -0.68 7.35 10.18
CA ARG A 189 -0.80 8.58 10.96
C ARG A 189 -1.54 8.30 12.29
N PRO A 190 -1.52 9.27 13.24
CA PRO A 190 -2.29 9.16 14.48
C PRO A 190 -3.72 8.66 14.25
N GLY A 191 -4.17 7.77 15.13
CA GLY A 191 -5.47 7.10 15.01
C GLY A 191 -5.51 5.95 14.00
N CYS A 192 -4.36 5.31 13.73
CA CYS A 192 -4.22 4.20 12.79
C CYS A 192 -4.76 4.53 11.39
N ARG A 193 -4.61 5.80 10.99
CA ARG A 193 -5.06 6.27 9.68
C ARG A 193 -4.00 5.97 8.64
N LEU A 194 -4.39 5.24 7.61
CA LEU A 194 -3.54 4.95 6.45
C LEU A 194 -3.87 5.91 5.32
N THR A 195 -2.84 6.53 4.76
CA THR A 195 -2.91 7.24 3.48
C THR A 195 -1.97 6.52 2.51
N LEU A 196 -2.50 5.86 1.48
CA LEU A 196 -1.74 5.11 0.47
C LEU A 196 -2.02 5.66 -0.92
N ALA A 197 -0.98 6.00 -1.68
CA ALA A 197 -1.16 6.29 -3.09
C ALA A 197 -0.87 5.04 -3.91
N ARG A 198 -1.83 4.64 -4.73
CA ARG A 198 -1.82 3.45 -5.58
C ARG A 198 -1.54 3.84 -7.03
N ARG A 199 -0.61 3.12 -7.64
CA ARG A 199 -0.28 3.18 -9.07
C ARG A 199 -0.54 1.82 -9.70
N TYR A 200 -1.37 1.80 -10.75
CA TYR A 200 -1.50 0.62 -11.60
C TYR A 200 -0.35 0.52 -12.59
N LEU A 201 0.04 -0.71 -12.90
CA LEU A 201 1.21 -1.04 -13.69
C LEU A 201 0.81 -1.81 -14.95
N ASP A 202 1.61 -1.67 -16.00
CA ASP A 202 1.56 -2.63 -17.10
C ASP A 202 2.03 -4.00 -16.65
N GLU A 203 1.48 -5.09 -17.20
CA GLU A 203 1.96 -6.44 -16.91
C GLU A 203 3.43 -6.64 -17.28
N SER A 204 3.94 -5.90 -18.26
CA SER A 204 5.35 -5.91 -18.66
C SER A 204 6.25 -5.01 -17.81
N ASP A 205 5.69 -4.20 -16.90
CA ASP A 205 6.46 -3.32 -16.03
C ASP A 205 7.32 -4.15 -15.07
N ALA A 206 8.60 -3.78 -14.95
CA ALA A 206 9.54 -4.49 -14.09
C ALA A 206 9.11 -4.52 -12.61
N ARG A 207 8.35 -3.51 -12.18
CA ARG A 207 7.83 -3.36 -10.81
C ARG A 207 6.80 -4.42 -10.44
N VAL A 208 6.13 -5.05 -11.41
CA VAL A 208 5.19 -6.15 -11.16
C VAL A 208 5.88 -7.31 -10.43
N LYS A 209 7.18 -7.51 -10.70
CA LYS A 209 8.00 -8.56 -10.10
C LYS A 209 8.58 -8.19 -8.73
N TRP A 210 8.44 -6.94 -8.30
CA TRP A 210 8.98 -6.49 -7.01
C TRP A 210 8.29 -7.19 -5.85
N THR A 211 9.07 -7.59 -4.87
CA THR A 211 8.56 -7.95 -3.54
C THR A 211 8.17 -6.68 -2.76
N LEU A 212 7.48 -6.84 -1.63
CA LEU A 212 7.22 -5.72 -0.71
C LEU A 212 8.53 -5.08 -0.20
N ASP A 213 9.58 -5.87 0.00
CA ASP A 213 10.90 -5.37 0.39
C ASP A 213 11.59 -4.60 -0.74
N ASP A 214 11.49 -5.06 -1.99
CA ASP A 214 11.99 -4.30 -3.15
C ASP A 214 11.29 -2.94 -3.25
N LEU A 215 9.96 -2.93 -3.14
CA LEU A 215 9.17 -1.69 -3.16
C LEU A 215 9.58 -0.76 -2.02
N LYS A 216 9.68 -1.27 -0.79
CA LYS A 216 10.13 -0.52 0.37
C LYS A 216 11.49 0.12 0.14
N ASN A 217 12.47 -0.65 -0.32
CA ASN A 217 13.83 -0.16 -0.54
C ASN A 217 13.88 0.92 -1.63
N ASN A 218 13.15 0.72 -2.74
CA ASN A 218 13.08 1.69 -3.82
C ASN A 218 12.42 3.00 -3.36
N VAL A 219 11.29 2.94 -2.65
CA VAL A 219 10.61 4.13 -2.11
C VAL A 219 11.49 4.86 -1.09
N ILE A 220 12.07 4.14 -0.12
CA ILE A 220 12.95 4.73 0.91
C ILE A 220 14.14 5.45 0.25
N SER A 221 14.79 4.82 -0.73
CA SER A 221 15.92 5.46 -1.43
C SER A 221 15.56 6.76 -2.15
N GLY A 222 14.28 6.95 -2.51
CA GLY A 222 13.80 8.13 -3.22
C GLY A 222 13.25 9.24 -2.33
N ILE A 223 12.97 8.99 -1.05
CA ILE A 223 12.34 9.98 -0.15
C ILE A 223 13.20 10.40 1.04
N PHE A 224 14.28 9.65 1.31
CA PHE A 224 15.22 9.97 2.38
C PHE A 224 16.37 10.79 1.85
N ASP A 225 16.64 11.87 2.55
CA ASP A 225 17.90 12.57 2.43
C ASP A 225 18.94 11.86 3.32
N LYS A 226 20.04 11.43 2.70
CA LYS A 226 21.11 10.70 3.38
C LYS A 226 21.90 11.58 4.35
N ASP A 227 21.88 12.90 4.15
CA ASP A 227 22.67 13.84 4.93
C ASP A 227 21.94 14.27 6.20
N SER A 228 20.62 14.48 6.11
CA SER A 228 19.77 14.81 7.27
C SER A 228 19.20 13.59 8.00
N GLY A 229 19.05 12.45 7.30
CA GLY A 229 18.37 11.27 7.84
C GLY A 229 16.85 11.40 7.89
N ASP A 230 16.29 12.51 7.40
CA ASP A 230 14.87 12.83 7.45
C ASP A 230 14.13 12.41 6.17
N VAL A 231 12.81 12.24 6.30
CA VAL A 231 11.93 12.09 5.14
C VAL A 231 11.60 13.47 4.59
N CYS A 232 12.11 13.77 3.40
CA CYS A 232 11.95 15.09 2.80
C CYS A 232 10.72 15.20 1.88
N THR A 233 10.15 14.06 1.48
CA THR A 233 9.02 14.02 0.55
C THR A 233 7.99 12.96 0.95
N PRO A 234 6.69 13.15 0.65
CA PRO A 234 5.71 12.09 0.80
C PRO A 234 6.13 10.81 0.00
N PRO A 235 5.88 9.60 0.52
CA PRO A 235 6.32 8.31 -0.03
C PRO A 235 5.86 8.10 -1.46
N TRP A 236 4.69 8.62 -1.79
CA TRP A 236 4.14 8.53 -3.13
C TRP A 236 4.76 9.49 -4.15
N LYS A 237 5.56 10.46 -3.72
CA LYS A 237 6.27 11.39 -4.61
C LYS A 237 7.64 10.86 -5.05
N CYS A 238 7.96 9.60 -4.78
CA CYS A 238 9.18 8.99 -5.28
C CYS A 238 9.03 8.49 -6.73
N ASP A 239 10.16 8.33 -7.41
CA ASP A 239 10.19 7.86 -8.80
C ASP A 239 9.58 6.45 -8.95
N ALA A 240 9.59 5.64 -7.90
CA ALA A 240 8.98 4.31 -7.91
C ALA A 240 7.47 4.32 -8.23
N LEU A 241 6.76 5.43 -7.98
CA LEU A 241 5.34 5.60 -8.31
C LEU A 241 5.04 6.43 -9.56
N HIS A 242 6.06 6.80 -10.35
CA HIS A 242 5.83 7.43 -11.66
C HIS A 242 5.18 6.43 -12.63
N SER A 243 4.35 6.89 -13.57
CA SER A 243 3.84 6.00 -14.62
C SER A 243 4.99 5.53 -15.51
N ASP A 244 5.83 6.46 -15.95
CA ASP A 244 7.04 6.22 -16.74
C ASP A 244 8.28 6.07 -15.85
N VAL A 245 8.47 4.89 -15.26
CA VAL A 245 9.82 4.54 -14.80
C VAL A 245 10.62 4.18 -16.03
N GLN A 246 11.39 5.13 -16.57
CA GLN A 246 12.41 4.79 -17.55
C GLN A 246 13.23 3.63 -16.97
N GLN A 247 13.20 2.47 -17.64
CA GLN A 247 14.16 1.41 -17.34
C GLN A 247 15.53 2.08 -17.20
N PRO A 248 16.31 1.80 -16.14
CA PRO A 248 17.61 2.43 -15.97
C PRO A 248 18.39 2.23 -17.28
N GLY A 249 18.51 3.32 -18.03
CA GLY A 249 19.00 3.27 -19.39
C GLY A 249 20.37 2.63 -19.35
N LYS A 250 20.54 1.54 -20.10
CA LYS A 250 21.88 1.01 -20.40
C LYS A 250 22.74 2.21 -20.77
N ARG A 251 23.71 2.57 -19.93
CA ARG A 251 24.70 3.60 -20.24
C ARG A 251 25.23 3.26 -21.62
N LYS A 252 24.90 4.08 -22.63
CA LYS A 252 25.61 4.03 -23.91
C LYS A 252 27.07 4.33 -23.56
N LYS A 253 27.95 3.36 -23.79
CA LYS A 253 29.38 3.65 -23.88
C LYS A 253 29.51 4.74 -24.93
N VAL A 254 30.05 5.87 -24.49
CA VAL A 254 30.60 6.86 -25.40
C VAL A 254 31.93 6.28 -25.84
N ASP A 255 32.00 5.91 -27.13
CA ASP A 255 33.26 5.59 -27.81
C ASP A 255 34.12 6.84 -27.96
#